data_AF-A0A062UNP2-F1
#
_entry.id   AF-A0A062UNP2-F1
#
_cell.length_a   1.000
_cell.length_b   1.000
_cell.length_c   1.000
_cell.angle_alpha   90.00
_cell.angle_beta   90.00
_cell.angle_gamma   90.00
#
_symmetry.space_group_name_H-M   'P 1'
#
loop_
_entity.id
_entity.type
_entity.pdbx_description
1 polymer ?
#
loop_
_entity_poly.entity_id
_entity_poly.type
_entity_poly.pdbx_seq_one_letter_code
_entity_poly.pdbx_strand_id
1 'polypeptide(L)'
;MRHAYLPLALAALLPLSAHAGTPLEDALAAPADGPLYMFDVVVQNSDTEAMIRVDPSKPEGERLNVITPPQKDWTDDFRKLVKQMDADTDGDIWCQHFGENIPADAALVAESPTTATYTFKPQKGAKPDDLDDIYKYLTGKVVVAKDNPAILSVEMVSEKPFRPLPIAKIKSFKLNFDCARAPDGRTHISRVDVAINGSAMMKEFSEAEHQTISNLKPLPESSMGTK
;
A
#
# COMPACT_ATOMS: atom_id res chain seq x y z
N MET A 1 -47.31 53.87 28.51
CA MET A 1 -47.42 52.63 27.70
C MET A 1 -46.07 52.40 27.04
N ARG A 2 -45.41 51.30 27.40
CA ARG A 2 -44.11 50.84 26.88
C ARG A 2 -44.32 50.24 25.47
N HIS A 3 -43.30 50.29 24.61
CA HIS A 3 -42.59 49.08 24.17
C HIS A 3 -41.31 49.46 23.41
N ALA A 4 -40.18 49.06 24.00
CA ALA A 4 -38.85 49.10 23.41
C ALA A 4 -38.61 47.81 22.64
N TYR A 5 -38.11 47.91 21.41
CA TYR A 5 -37.67 46.77 20.60
C TYR A 5 -36.20 46.48 20.88
N LEU A 6 -35.91 45.27 21.37
CA LEU A 6 -34.56 44.70 21.46
C LEU A 6 -34.36 43.75 20.26
N PRO A 7 -33.26 43.83 19.49
CA PRO A 7 -32.97 42.82 18.49
C PRO A 7 -32.30 41.62 19.16
N LEU A 8 -32.91 40.44 19.00
CA LEU A 8 -32.36 39.16 19.43
C LEU A 8 -31.34 38.70 18.38
N ALA A 9 -30.05 38.84 18.66
CA ALA A 9 -28.99 38.27 17.83
C ALA A 9 -28.81 36.78 18.22
N LEU A 10 -29.25 35.89 17.35
CA LEU A 10 -29.07 34.44 17.50
C LEU A 10 -27.66 34.08 17.01
N ALA A 11 -26.69 34.00 17.91
CA ALA A 11 -25.36 33.47 17.61
C ALA A 11 -25.44 31.93 17.52
N ALA A 12 -25.46 31.40 16.30
CA ALA A 12 -25.33 29.96 16.06
C ALA A 12 -23.88 29.53 16.33
N LEU A 13 -23.62 29.04 17.54
CA LEU A 13 -22.39 28.30 17.87
C LEU A 13 -22.50 26.91 17.23
N LEU A 14 -21.88 26.73 16.06
CA LEU A 14 -21.66 25.40 15.50
C LEU A 14 -20.65 24.66 16.40
N PRO A 15 -20.95 23.45 16.88
CA PRO A 15 -19.97 22.63 17.58
C PRO A 15 -18.88 22.23 16.58
N LEU A 16 -17.69 22.81 16.72
CA LEU A 16 -16.48 22.25 16.15
C LEU A 16 -16.22 20.94 16.90
N SER A 17 -16.62 19.82 16.31
CA SER A 17 -16.17 18.50 16.74
C SER A 17 -14.65 18.47 16.56
N ALA A 18 -13.92 18.75 17.64
CA ALA A 18 -12.49 18.55 17.71
C ALA A 18 -12.22 17.05 17.53
N HIS A 19 -11.89 16.64 16.31
CA HIS A 19 -11.32 15.33 16.06
C HIS A 19 -9.94 15.38 16.74
N ALA A 20 -9.79 14.62 17.81
CA ALA A 20 -8.62 14.72 18.69
C ALA A 20 -7.36 14.10 18.06
N GLY A 21 -7.49 13.37 16.95
CA GLY A 21 -6.41 12.76 16.21
C GLY A 21 -5.89 13.63 15.06
N THR A 22 -4.64 13.40 14.67
CA THR A 22 -4.08 13.90 13.43
C THR A 22 -4.65 13.13 12.24
N PRO A 23 -4.65 13.69 11.01
CA PRO A 23 -5.08 12.97 9.82
C PRO A 23 -4.38 11.62 9.61
N LEU A 24 -3.10 11.50 10.02
CA LEU A 24 -2.38 10.24 9.95
C LEU A 24 -2.92 9.24 10.97
N GLU A 25 -3.10 9.64 12.24
CA GLU A 25 -3.66 8.76 13.27
C GLU A 25 -5.05 8.23 12.88
N ASP A 26 -5.90 9.11 12.34
CA ASP A 26 -7.23 8.73 11.87
C ASP A 26 -7.14 7.73 10.70
N ALA A 27 -6.20 7.90 9.78
CA ALA A 27 -5.98 6.99 8.66
C ALA A 27 -5.42 5.62 9.10
N LEU A 28 -4.55 5.60 10.10
CA LEU A 28 -3.98 4.37 10.68
C LEU A 28 -5.01 3.60 11.52
N ALA A 29 -5.97 4.32 12.12
CA ALA A 29 -7.08 3.75 12.87
C ALA A 29 -8.26 3.31 12.00
N ALA A 30 -8.20 3.51 10.68
CA ALA A 30 -9.27 3.11 9.77
C ALA A 30 -9.51 1.59 9.81
N PRO A 31 -10.76 1.11 9.62
CA PRO A 31 -11.08 -0.32 9.69
C PRO A 31 -10.23 -1.17 8.74
N ALA A 32 -9.61 -2.22 9.28
CA ALA A 32 -8.86 -3.21 8.50
C ALA A 32 -9.75 -4.36 8.00
N ASP A 33 -10.84 -4.65 8.70
CA ASP A 33 -11.73 -5.77 8.41
C ASP A 33 -12.73 -5.46 7.29
N GLY A 34 -13.08 -6.49 6.52
CA GLY A 34 -14.08 -6.42 5.46
C GLY A 34 -14.11 -7.71 4.65
N PRO A 35 -14.93 -7.77 3.58
CA PRO A 35 -15.01 -8.96 2.73
C PRO A 35 -13.67 -9.29 2.06
N LEU A 36 -13.50 -10.56 1.71
CA LEU A 36 -12.44 -10.98 0.80
C LEU A 36 -12.78 -10.55 -0.63
N TYR A 37 -11.75 -10.25 -1.41
CA TYR A 37 -11.90 -9.90 -2.82
C TYR A 37 -11.10 -10.86 -3.69
N MET A 38 -11.71 -11.25 -4.82
CA MET A 38 -10.97 -11.76 -5.97
C MET A 38 -10.54 -10.57 -6.83
N PHE A 39 -9.34 -10.60 -7.37
CA PHE A 39 -8.78 -9.48 -8.14
C PHE A 39 -7.81 -9.98 -9.21
N ASP A 40 -7.49 -9.10 -10.16
CA ASP A 40 -6.49 -9.35 -11.18
C ASP A 40 -5.23 -8.55 -10.86
N VAL A 41 -4.08 -9.20 -10.97
CA VAL A 41 -2.74 -8.62 -10.86
C VAL A 41 -2.11 -8.63 -12.25
N VAL A 42 -1.62 -7.49 -12.69
CA VAL A 42 -0.74 -7.41 -13.87
C VAL A 42 0.65 -7.06 -13.39
N VAL A 43 1.64 -7.88 -13.75
CA VAL A 43 3.07 -7.65 -13.47
C VAL A 43 3.79 -7.41 -14.79
N GLN A 44 4.57 -6.34 -14.86
CA GLN A 44 5.34 -5.93 -16.03
C GLN A 44 6.77 -5.55 -15.62
N ASN A 45 7.76 -6.16 -16.27
CA ASN A 45 9.17 -5.79 -16.18
C ASN A 45 9.83 -5.97 -17.56
N SER A 46 11.17 -5.91 -17.64
CA SER A 46 11.87 -6.02 -18.94
C SER A 46 11.69 -7.36 -19.64
N ASP A 47 11.41 -8.42 -18.89
CA ASP A 47 11.49 -9.80 -19.36
C ASP A 47 10.12 -10.49 -19.36
N THR A 48 9.16 -9.98 -18.57
CA THR A 48 7.88 -10.62 -18.29
C THR A 48 6.74 -9.60 -18.31
N GLU A 49 5.65 -9.98 -18.98
CA GLU A 49 4.33 -9.40 -18.79
C GLU A 49 3.37 -10.55 -18.46
N ALA A 50 2.77 -10.49 -17.26
CA ALA A 50 1.88 -11.51 -16.77
C ALA A 50 0.59 -10.90 -16.24
N MET A 51 -0.53 -11.57 -16.50
CA MET A 51 -1.82 -11.26 -15.89
C MET A 51 -2.28 -12.48 -15.10
N ILE A 52 -2.53 -12.29 -13.82
CA ILE A 52 -2.80 -13.34 -12.85
C ILE A 52 -4.07 -12.98 -12.10
N ARG A 53 -5.03 -13.91 -12.04
CA ARG A 53 -6.19 -13.78 -11.17
C ARG A 53 -5.88 -14.40 -9.82
N VAL A 54 -6.15 -13.65 -8.76
CA VAL A 54 -6.02 -14.09 -7.37
C VAL A 54 -7.40 -14.32 -6.78
N ASP A 55 -7.65 -15.54 -6.31
CA ASP A 55 -8.85 -15.91 -5.55
C ASP A 55 -8.46 -16.41 -4.14
N PRO A 56 -8.47 -15.52 -3.13
CA PRO A 56 -8.05 -15.88 -1.79
C PRO A 56 -9.03 -16.82 -1.07
N SER A 57 -10.22 -17.11 -1.63
CA SER A 57 -11.11 -18.15 -1.07
C SER A 57 -10.63 -19.58 -1.34
N LYS A 58 -9.67 -19.76 -2.24
CA LYS A 58 -9.09 -21.06 -2.55
C LYS A 58 -8.01 -21.46 -1.53
N PRO A 59 -7.78 -22.77 -1.35
CA PRO A 59 -6.63 -23.25 -0.60
C PRO A 59 -5.31 -22.70 -1.15
N GLU A 60 -4.31 -22.57 -0.28
CA GLU A 60 -2.91 -22.35 -0.70
C GLU A 60 -2.51 -23.40 -1.77
N GLY A 61 -1.80 -23.00 -2.82
CA GLY A 61 -1.54 -23.84 -4.00
C GLY A 61 -2.53 -23.63 -5.15
N GLU A 62 -3.72 -23.07 -4.86
CA GLU A 62 -4.82 -22.94 -5.83
C GLU A 62 -5.37 -21.51 -5.95
N ARG A 63 -4.71 -20.52 -5.31
CA ARG A 63 -5.18 -19.12 -5.27
C ARG A 63 -4.88 -18.39 -6.56
N LEU A 64 -3.79 -18.74 -7.25
CA LEU A 64 -3.37 -18.08 -8.47
C LEU A 64 -3.84 -18.81 -9.74
N ASN A 65 -4.50 -18.07 -10.62
CA ASN A 65 -4.79 -18.49 -11.98
C ASN A 65 -4.14 -17.52 -12.97
N VAL A 66 -3.00 -17.92 -13.54
CA VAL A 66 -2.30 -17.14 -14.56
C VAL A 66 -3.10 -17.16 -15.86
N ILE A 67 -3.56 -15.99 -16.30
CA ILE A 67 -4.34 -15.80 -17.53
C ILE A 67 -3.40 -15.65 -18.72
N THR A 68 -2.33 -14.86 -18.57
CA THR A 68 -1.26 -14.71 -19.56
C THR A 68 0.10 -14.64 -18.86
N PRO A 69 1.17 -15.18 -19.47
CA PRO A 69 1.19 -16.00 -20.70
C PRO A 69 0.54 -17.38 -20.48
N PRO A 70 0.11 -18.10 -21.54
CA PRO A 70 -0.45 -19.44 -21.39
C PRO A 70 0.63 -20.42 -20.94
N GLN A 71 0.24 -21.47 -20.18
CA GLN A 71 1.17 -22.38 -19.50
C GLN A 71 2.25 -23.02 -20.39
N LYS A 72 1.93 -23.29 -21.67
CA LYS A 72 2.87 -23.83 -22.65
C LYS A 72 4.07 -22.91 -22.94
N ASP A 73 3.92 -21.61 -22.70
CA ASP A 73 4.91 -20.59 -22.99
C ASP A 73 5.70 -20.19 -21.73
N TRP A 74 5.42 -20.84 -20.59
CA TRP A 74 6.12 -20.53 -19.34
C TRP A 74 7.57 -21.01 -19.40
N THR A 75 8.48 -20.14 -19.01
CA THR A 75 9.88 -20.47 -18.70
C THR A 75 9.98 -21.12 -17.33
N ASP A 76 11.12 -21.73 -17.01
CA ASP A 76 11.35 -22.30 -15.68
C ASP A 76 11.43 -21.23 -14.59
N ASP A 77 11.92 -20.04 -14.93
CA ASP A 77 11.97 -18.92 -13.98
C ASP A 77 10.58 -18.32 -13.74
N PHE A 78 9.75 -18.21 -14.77
CA PHE A 78 8.35 -17.81 -14.60
C PHE A 78 7.57 -18.82 -13.75
N ARG A 79 7.81 -20.13 -13.93
CA ARG A 79 7.25 -21.18 -13.05
C ARG A 79 7.62 -20.97 -11.58
N LYS A 80 8.88 -20.62 -11.29
CA LYS A 80 9.33 -20.34 -9.92
C LYS A 80 8.68 -19.08 -9.36
N LEU A 81 8.60 -18.01 -10.17
CA LEU A 81 7.92 -16.77 -9.79
C LEU A 81 6.47 -17.04 -9.39
N VAL A 82 5.69 -17.72 -10.23
CA VAL A 82 4.28 -18.04 -9.94
C VAL A 82 4.17 -18.87 -8.64
N LYS A 83 5.07 -19.83 -8.44
CA LYS A 83 5.08 -20.64 -7.21
C LYS A 83 5.41 -19.81 -5.96
N GLN A 84 6.36 -18.88 -6.07
CA GLN A 84 6.70 -17.97 -4.97
C GLN A 84 5.53 -17.04 -4.67
N MET A 85 4.96 -16.40 -5.70
CA MET A 85 3.76 -15.58 -5.56
C MET A 85 2.63 -16.34 -4.88
N ASP A 86 2.37 -17.60 -5.24
CA ASP A 86 1.28 -18.38 -4.64
C ASP A 86 1.53 -18.67 -3.15
N ALA A 87 2.79 -18.93 -2.76
CA ALA A 87 3.18 -19.13 -1.36
C ALA A 87 3.06 -17.84 -0.53
N ASP A 88 3.37 -16.70 -1.13
CA ASP A 88 3.37 -15.40 -0.46
C ASP A 88 1.98 -14.70 -0.51
N THR A 89 1.07 -15.16 -1.38
CA THR A 89 -0.27 -14.56 -1.54
C THR A 89 -1.25 -15.12 -0.52
N ASP A 90 -1.60 -14.30 0.47
CA ASP A 90 -2.72 -14.53 1.40
C ASP A 90 -3.95 -13.66 1.10
N GLY A 91 -3.90 -12.86 0.03
CA GLY A 91 -4.96 -11.94 -0.35
C GLY A 91 -4.86 -10.58 0.33
N ASP A 92 -3.78 -10.30 1.05
CA ASP A 92 -3.52 -8.99 1.60
C ASP A 92 -3.08 -8.00 0.52
N ILE A 93 -4.01 -7.13 0.14
CA ILE A 93 -3.79 -6.02 -0.79
C ILE A 93 -4.02 -4.68 -0.12
N TRP A 94 -4.17 -4.64 1.21
CA TRP A 94 -4.74 -3.49 1.90
C TRP A 94 -3.69 -2.48 2.30
N CYS A 95 -3.88 -1.21 1.93
CA CYS A 95 -2.93 -0.16 2.25
C CYS A 95 -2.83 0.17 3.74
N GLN A 96 -3.79 -0.30 4.56
CA GLN A 96 -3.75 -0.11 6.01
C GLN A 96 -2.54 -0.81 6.65
N HIS A 97 -2.05 -1.91 6.06
CA HIS A 97 -0.88 -2.65 6.57
C HIS A 97 0.41 -1.83 6.55
N PHE A 98 0.53 -0.83 5.68
CA PHE A 98 1.69 0.09 5.71
C PHE A 98 1.80 0.85 7.04
N GLY A 99 0.73 0.92 7.83
CA GLY A 99 0.74 1.48 9.17
C GLY A 99 1.76 0.85 10.11
N GLU A 100 2.10 -0.43 9.91
CA GLU A 100 3.14 -1.09 10.71
C GLU A 100 4.53 -0.47 10.47
N ASN A 101 4.80 -0.02 9.25
CA ASN A 101 6.09 0.55 8.86
C ASN A 101 6.17 2.07 9.06
N ILE A 102 5.05 2.74 9.37
CA ILE A 102 5.00 4.18 9.61
C ILE A 102 5.07 4.43 11.13
N PRO A 103 6.17 5.02 11.65
CA PRO A 103 6.28 5.32 13.07
C PRO A 103 5.35 6.46 13.47
N ALA A 104 4.97 6.49 14.75
CA ALA A 104 4.07 7.50 15.32
C ALA A 104 4.66 8.93 15.29
N ASP A 105 5.97 9.07 15.13
CA ASP A 105 6.66 10.37 15.05
C ASP A 105 6.82 10.90 13.60
N ALA A 106 6.10 10.33 12.64
CA ALA A 106 6.03 10.83 11.28
C ALA A 106 5.71 12.34 11.24
N ALA A 107 6.51 13.11 10.52
CA ALA A 107 6.43 14.56 10.50
C ALA A 107 5.55 15.06 9.35
N LEU A 108 4.55 15.90 9.65
CA LEU A 108 3.73 16.56 8.64
C LEU A 108 4.60 17.51 7.79
N VAL A 109 4.57 17.35 6.48
CA VAL A 109 5.37 18.16 5.52
C VAL A 109 4.53 18.96 4.53
N ALA A 110 3.29 18.54 4.29
CA ALA A 110 2.33 19.29 3.50
C ALA A 110 0.90 18.96 3.94
N GLU A 111 0.01 19.92 3.83
CA GLU A 111 -1.41 19.71 4.11
C GLU A 111 -2.25 20.51 3.11
N SER A 112 -3.35 19.90 2.66
CA SER A 112 -4.37 20.51 1.84
C SER A 112 -5.74 20.42 2.54
N PRO A 113 -6.81 21.00 1.97
CA PRO A 113 -8.16 20.80 2.52
C PRO A 113 -8.55 19.32 2.64
N THR A 114 -8.10 18.47 1.70
CA THR A 114 -8.57 17.07 1.56
C THR A 114 -7.51 16.02 1.91
N THR A 115 -6.24 16.38 2.01
CA THR A 115 -5.14 15.45 2.26
C THR A 115 -4.09 16.01 3.21
N ALA A 116 -3.34 15.13 3.85
CA ALA A 116 -2.13 15.47 4.60
C ALA A 116 -0.99 14.54 4.16
N THR A 117 0.21 15.09 4.05
CA THR A 117 1.42 14.36 3.64
C THR A 117 2.43 14.40 4.77
N TYR A 118 2.90 13.22 5.16
CA TYR A 118 3.88 13.03 6.21
C TYR A 118 5.16 12.44 5.63
N THR A 119 6.30 12.75 6.25
CA THR A 119 7.58 12.07 6.01
C THR A 119 7.99 11.28 7.24
N PHE A 120 8.63 10.14 7.03
CA PHE A 120 9.03 9.26 8.13
C PHE A 120 10.28 8.44 7.77
N LYS A 121 10.85 7.81 8.78
CA LYS A 121 11.83 6.74 8.60
C LYS A 121 11.11 5.40 8.74
N PRO A 122 11.05 4.55 7.69
CA PRO A 122 10.36 3.28 7.78
C PRO A 122 10.94 2.42 8.91
N GLN A 123 10.07 1.69 9.60
CA GLN A 123 10.43 0.71 10.62
C GLN A 123 10.02 -0.70 10.22
N LYS A 124 10.63 -1.70 10.84
CA LYS A 124 10.25 -3.10 10.64
C LYS A 124 8.85 -3.33 11.20
N GLY A 125 8.03 -4.09 10.46
CA GLY A 125 6.70 -4.51 10.91
C GLY A 125 6.74 -5.65 11.93
N ALA A 126 5.58 -6.20 12.26
CA ALA A 126 5.51 -7.35 13.16
C ALA A 126 6.01 -8.64 12.50
N LYS A 127 5.83 -8.75 11.19
CA LYS A 127 6.34 -9.84 10.35
C LYS A 127 7.60 -9.38 9.60
N PRO A 128 8.56 -10.29 9.33
CA PRO A 128 9.68 -9.99 8.45
C PRO A 128 9.19 -9.56 7.06
N ASP A 129 9.83 -8.53 6.52
CA ASP A 129 9.59 -7.98 5.17
C ASP A 129 10.90 -7.96 4.39
N ASP A 130 10.86 -8.15 3.07
CA ASP A 130 12.04 -8.12 2.20
C ASP A 130 12.83 -6.80 2.26
N LEU A 131 12.18 -5.70 2.63
CA LEU A 131 12.78 -4.37 2.73
C LEU A 131 13.40 -4.07 4.10
N ASP A 132 13.20 -4.95 5.10
CA ASP A 132 13.60 -4.74 6.50
C ASP A 132 15.07 -4.33 6.65
N ASP A 133 15.95 -4.93 5.87
CA ASP A 133 17.40 -4.71 5.97
C ASP A 133 17.86 -3.40 5.29
N ILE A 134 17.00 -2.83 4.44
CA ILE A 134 17.28 -1.58 3.74
C ILE A 134 16.50 -0.37 4.28
N TYR A 135 15.47 -0.55 5.10
CA TYR A 135 14.67 0.56 5.66
C TYR A 135 15.49 1.68 6.29
N LYS A 136 16.59 1.35 6.98
CA LYS A 136 17.52 2.34 7.57
C LYS A 136 18.16 3.30 6.55
N TYR A 137 18.15 2.96 5.26
CA TYR A 137 18.66 3.79 4.17
C TYR A 137 17.57 4.58 3.44
N LEU A 138 16.31 4.36 3.79
CA LEU A 138 15.16 4.94 3.09
C LEU A 138 14.58 6.13 3.85
N THR A 139 13.86 6.96 3.11
CA THR A 139 12.93 7.96 3.63
C THR A 139 11.56 7.64 3.04
N GLY A 140 10.57 7.53 3.92
CA GLY A 140 9.18 7.33 3.56
C GLY A 140 8.44 8.65 3.44
N LYS A 141 7.43 8.66 2.57
CA LYS A 141 6.36 9.64 2.52
C LYS A 141 5.02 8.92 2.43
N VAL A 142 4.05 9.36 3.22
CA VAL A 142 2.68 8.84 3.16
C VAL A 142 1.73 10.00 2.91
N VAL A 143 0.78 9.79 2.00
CA VAL A 143 -0.34 10.71 1.79
C VAL A 143 -1.59 10.05 2.35
N VAL A 144 -2.30 10.77 3.20
CA VAL A 144 -3.55 10.31 3.82
C VAL A 144 -4.71 11.22 3.44
N ALA A 145 -5.91 10.64 3.32
CA ALA A 145 -7.15 11.38 3.14
C ALA A 145 -7.60 11.97 4.48
N LYS A 146 -8.08 13.21 4.47
CA LYS A 146 -8.73 13.85 5.63
C LYS A 146 -10.20 13.49 5.70
N ASP A 147 -10.86 13.44 4.55
CA ASP A 147 -12.24 12.97 4.43
C ASP A 147 -12.24 11.46 4.17
N ASN A 148 -13.01 10.71 4.97
CA ASN A 148 -12.97 9.24 5.03
C ASN A 148 -11.52 8.75 5.24
N PRO A 149 -10.94 8.86 6.45
CA PRO A 149 -9.53 8.61 6.70
C PRO A 149 -9.02 7.28 6.10
N ALA A 150 -7.93 7.35 5.33
CA ALA A 150 -7.18 6.18 4.84
C ALA A 150 -5.85 6.61 4.20
N ILE A 151 -4.96 5.64 3.99
CA ILE A 151 -3.74 5.80 3.22
C ILE A 151 -4.07 5.84 1.72
N LEU A 152 -3.58 6.88 1.03
CA LEU A 152 -3.77 7.09 -0.41
C LEU A 152 -2.52 6.74 -1.22
N SER A 153 -1.33 6.94 -0.65
CA SER A 153 -0.09 6.47 -1.25
C SER A 153 1.04 6.38 -0.22
N VAL A 154 2.01 5.53 -0.50
CA VAL A 154 3.27 5.41 0.24
C VAL A 154 4.42 5.39 -0.75
N GLU A 155 5.37 6.30 -0.58
CA GLU A 155 6.60 6.34 -1.35
C GLU A 155 7.78 6.09 -0.40
N MET A 156 8.70 5.20 -0.78
CA MET A 156 9.96 4.99 -0.09
C MET A 156 11.12 5.16 -1.07
N VAL A 157 12.05 6.06 -0.74
CA VAL A 157 13.20 6.38 -1.60
C VAL A 157 14.51 6.36 -0.84
N SER A 158 15.59 6.01 -1.52
CA SER A 158 16.94 6.28 -1.03
C SER A 158 17.37 7.69 -1.43
N GLU A 159 17.56 8.59 -0.46
CA GLU A 159 18.05 9.95 -0.73
C GLU A 159 19.51 9.98 -1.19
N LYS A 160 20.28 8.94 -0.85
CA LYS A 160 21.70 8.80 -1.18
C LYS A 160 22.01 7.34 -1.53
N PRO A 161 23.04 7.09 -2.36
CA PRO A 161 23.54 5.75 -2.59
C PRO A 161 23.95 5.06 -1.29
N PHE A 162 23.70 3.76 -1.17
CA PHE A 162 24.03 2.96 0.02
C PHE A 162 24.59 1.59 -0.36
N ARG A 163 25.19 0.90 0.61
CA ARG A 163 25.73 -0.45 0.44
C ARG A 163 25.05 -1.39 1.44
N PRO A 164 24.05 -2.17 1.02
CA PRO A 164 23.41 -3.14 1.92
C PRO A 164 24.36 -4.31 2.23
N LEU A 165 25.26 -4.64 1.29
CA LEU A 165 26.28 -5.69 1.41
C LEU A 165 27.64 -5.18 0.92
N PRO A 166 28.78 -5.76 1.34
CA PRO A 166 30.11 -5.33 0.88
C PRO A 166 30.31 -5.41 -0.64
N ILE A 167 29.65 -6.37 -1.29
CA ILE A 167 29.76 -6.64 -2.74
C ILE A 167 28.72 -5.89 -3.59
N ALA A 168 27.83 -5.12 -2.96
CA ALA A 168 26.72 -4.45 -3.63
C ALA A 168 26.62 -2.97 -3.25
N LYS A 169 26.33 -2.11 -4.23
CA LYS A 169 26.02 -0.70 -4.02
C LYS A 169 24.73 -0.36 -4.75
N ILE A 170 23.74 0.11 -4.00
CA ILE A 170 22.52 0.68 -4.56
C ILE A 170 22.80 2.16 -4.81
N LYS A 171 22.64 2.58 -6.07
CA LYS A 171 22.81 3.98 -6.50
C LYS A 171 21.52 4.76 -6.29
N SER A 172 20.37 4.15 -6.60
CA SER A 172 19.05 4.68 -6.32
C SER A 172 18.06 3.55 -6.09
N PHE A 173 17.13 3.77 -5.18
CA PHE A 173 15.98 2.92 -4.93
C PHE A 173 14.74 3.81 -4.83
N LYS A 174 13.67 3.41 -5.52
CA LYS A 174 12.34 3.99 -5.40
C LYS A 174 11.33 2.86 -5.36
N LEU A 175 10.42 2.97 -4.41
CA LEU A 175 9.24 2.13 -4.27
C LEU A 175 8.03 3.04 -4.08
N ASN A 176 7.00 2.87 -4.88
CA ASN A 176 5.76 3.63 -4.77
C ASN A 176 4.56 2.68 -4.74
N PHE A 177 3.67 2.90 -3.77
CA PHE A 177 2.38 2.26 -3.67
C PHE A 177 1.29 3.32 -3.85
N ASP A 178 0.46 3.18 -4.89
CA ASP A 178 -0.75 3.98 -5.05
C ASP A 178 -1.95 3.19 -4.56
N CYS A 179 -2.79 3.80 -3.74
CA CYS A 179 -3.96 3.17 -3.17
C CYS A 179 -5.26 3.67 -3.82
N ALA A 180 -6.20 2.75 -4.04
CA ALA A 180 -7.54 3.06 -4.51
C ALA A 180 -8.59 2.54 -3.53
N ARG A 181 -9.77 3.18 -3.53
CA ARG A 181 -10.90 2.73 -2.70
C ARG A 181 -11.52 1.47 -3.28
N ALA A 182 -11.69 0.46 -2.42
CA ALA A 182 -12.52 -0.69 -2.70
C ALA A 182 -14.01 -0.36 -2.45
N PRO A 183 -14.96 -1.17 -2.95
CA PRO A 183 -16.39 -0.94 -2.75
C PRO A 183 -16.85 -0.88 -1.29
N ASP A 184 -16.12 -1.51 -0.37
CA ASP A 184 -16.40 -1.50 1.08
C ASP A 184 -15.84 -0.25 1.81
N GLY A 185 -15.17 0.65 1.08
CA GLY A 185 -14.60 1.89 1.62
C GLY A 185 -13.14 1.79 2.08
N ARG A 186 -12.59 0.57 2.23
CA ARG A 186 -11.16 0.36 2.52
C ARG A 186 -10.31 0.78 1.32
N THR A 187 -9.02 1.00 1.54
CA THR A 187 -8.04 1.26 0.47
C THR A 187 -7.21 0.02 0.20
N HIS A 188 -7.11 -0.36 -1.07
CA HIS A 188 -6.22 -1.41 -1.56
C HIS A 188 -5.10 -0.81 -2.41
N ILE A 189 -3.97 -1.50 -2.47
CA ILE A 189 -2.89 -1.23 -3.41
C ILE A 189 -3.48 -1.39 -4.81
N SER A 190 -3.40 -0.34 -5.61
CA SER A 190 -3.86 -0.31 -7.01
C SER A 190 -2.68 -0.34 -7.99
N ARG A 191 -1.52 0.19 -7.55
CA ARG A 191 -0.27 0.15 -8.29
C ARG A 191 0.91 0.00 -7.34
N VAL A 192 1.90 -0.77 -7.78
CA VAL A 192 3.24 -0.80 -7.21
C VAL A 192 4.22 -0.45 -8.32
N ASP A 193 5.12 0.50 -8.05
CA ASP A 193 6.25 0.80 -8.93
C ASP A 193 7.54 0.62 -8.15
N VAL A 194 8.39 -0.29 -8.61
CA VAL A 194 9.74 -0.51 -8.09
C VAL A 194 10.74 -0.04 -9.13
N ALA A 195 11.74 0.73 -8.71
CA ALA A 195 12.89 1.06 -9.56
C ALA A 195 14.17 1.01 -8.74
N ILE A 196 15.11 0.17 -9.16
CA ILE A 196 16.39 -0.02 -8.49
C ILE A 196 17.53 0.09 -9.52
N ASN A 197 18.53 0.89 -9.17
CA ASN A 197 19.76 1.01 -9.94
C ASN A 197 20.94 0.77 -9.00
N GLY A 198 21.89 -0.04 -9.43
CA GLY A 198 23.02 -0.39 -8.58
C GLY A 198 24.10 -1.17 -9.29
N SER A 199 25.04 -1.66 -8.50
CA SER A 199 26.10 -2.54 -8.96
C SER A 199 26.33 -3.66 -7.96
N ALA A 200 26.49 -4.90 -8.42
CA ALA A 200 26.86 -6.05 -7.62
C ALA A 200 27.98 -6.84 -8.31
N MET A 201 28.99 -7.28 -7.55
CA MET A 201 30.16 -7.98 -8.10
C MET A 201 30.80 -7.25 -9.30
N MET A 202 30.92 -5.92 -9.21
CA MET A 202 31.44 -5.02 -10.26
C MET A 202 30.61 -4.95 -11.55
N LYS A 203 29.41 -5.54 -11.60
CA LYS A 203 28.47 -5.42 -12.72
C LYS A 203 27.35 -4.45 -12.37
N GLU A 204 27.02 -3.58 -13.30
CA GLU A 204 25.90 -2.64 -13.18
C GLU A 204 24.58 -3.36 -13.46
N PHE A 205 23.53 -2.96 -12.76
CA PHE A 205 22.16 -3.40 -12.99
C PHE A 205 21.18 -2.23 -12.85
N SER A 206 20.07 -2.34 -13.57
CA SER A 206 18.96 -1.41 -13.57
C SER A 206 17.70 -2.22 -13.79
N GLU A 207 16.85 -2.29 -12.79
CA GLU A 207 15.61 -3.07 -12.80
C GLU A 207 14.45 -2.15 -12.46
N ALA A 208 13.35 -2.35 -13.16
CA ALA A 208 12.09 -1.68 -12.89
C ALA A 208 10.95 -2.70 -13.02
N GLU A 209 10.03 -2.64 -12.07
CA GLU A 209 8.84 -3.48 -12.04
C GLU A 209 7.61 -2.61 -11.82
N HIS A 210 6.56 -2.91 -12.57
CA HIS A 210 5.27 -2.28 -12.48
C HIS A 210 4.23 -3.35 -12.21
N GLN A 211 3.53 -3.22 -11.09
CA GLN A 211 2.40 -4.07 -10.75
C GLN A 211 1.13 -3.23 -10.69
N THR A 212 0.02 -3.75 -11.19
CA THR A 212 -1.30 -3.15 -10.98
C THR A 212 -2.29 -4.18 -10.46
N ILE A 213 -3.18 -3.75 -9.59
CA ILE A 213 -4.26 -4.57 -9.04
C ILE A 213 -5.58 -3.94 -9.48
N SER A 214 -6.47 -4.76 -10.03
CA SER A 214 -7.71 -4.29 -10.63
C SER A 214 -8.81 -5.36 -10.56
N ASN A 215 -9.98 -5.03 -11.10
CA ASN A 215 -11.11 -5.95 -11.22
C ASN A 215 -11.55 -6.60 -9.89
N LEU A 216 -11.49 -5.85 -8.79
CA LEU A 216 -11.94 -6.29 -7.47
C LEU A 216 -13.39 -6.76 -7.53
N LYS A 217 -13.62 -8.01 -7.13
CA LYS A 217 -14.93 -8.61 -6.98
C LYS A 217 -15.07 -9.15 -5.55
N PRO A 218 -16.02 -8.64 -4.75
CA PRO A 218 -16.22 -9.16 -3.41
C PRO A 218 -16.63 -10.63 -3.54
N LEU A 219 -15.96 -11.47 -2.77
CA LEU A 219 -16.35 -12.85 -2.63
C LEU A 219 -17.54 -12.89 -1.66
N PRO A 220 -18.55 -13.73 -1.89
CA PRO A 220 -19.60 -13.94 -0.91
C PRO A 220 -18.93 -14.28 0.42
N GLU A 221 -19.51 -13.82 1.54
CA GLU A 221 -19.10 -14.33 2.85
C GLU A 221 -19.28 -15.85 2.82
N SER A 222 -18.18 -16.56 2.57
CA SER A 222 -18.09 -17.98 2.84
C SER A 222 -18.43 -18.07 4.31
N SER A 223 -19.61 -18.61 4.62
CA SER A 223 -19.97 -19.07 5.95
C SER A 223 -18.76 -19.81 6.51
N MET A 224 -17.97 -19.12 7.34
CA MET A 224 -16.79 -19.70 7.94
C MET A 224 -17.32 -20.84 8.80
N GLY A 225 -17.16 -22.06 8.28
CA GLY A 225 -17.33 -23.26 9.06
C GLY A 225 -16.38 -23.13 10.23
N THR A 226 -16.95 -22.91 11.40
CA THR A 226 -16.32 -23.15 12.70
C THR A 226 -15.49 -24.43 12.61
N LYS A 227 -14.17 -24.29 12.76
CA LYS A 227 -13.34 -25.34 13.33
C LYS A 227 -12.96 -24.92 14.74
#